data_AF-A0AAU9NAZ9-F1
#
_entry.id   AF-A0AAU9NAZ9-F1
#
_cell.length_a   1.000
_cell.length_b   1.000
_cell.length_c   1.000
_cell.angle_alpha   90.00
_cell.angle_beta   90.00
_cell.angle_gamma   90.00
#
_symmetry.space_group_name_H-M   'P 1'
#
loop_
_entity.id
_entity.type
_entity.pdbx_description
1 polymer ?
#
loop_
_entity_poly.entity_id
_entity_poly.type
_entity_poly.pdbx_seq_one_letter_code
_entity_poly.pdbx_strand_id
1 'polypeptide(L)'
;MVGTLVTVVAERIHKKVVSIASKEIALAWGYKKKLDTLEHTLKIICAKLRDTENEKGKNHGVMVWLTLLKHVFGEADDLLDEVHYEMLRHEVVTRDVTRMISFKSLPSLKTFSIRRGLGHRIENITDKFFEMNEHANNLGLQNRHPLVQDGLYQETDSYLDEFKIVGRDSDELHIIQLLTESRKEEKIRILPIVGMGGIGKTTLAESGLPTRRVDPDPASLT
;
A
#
# COMPACT_ATOMS: atom_id res chain seq x y z
N MET A 1 11.20 13.66 7.30
CA MET A 1 11.52 13.20 5.93
C MET A 1 11.96 11.73 5.91
N VAL A 2 12.93 11.30 6.73
CA VAL A 2 13.36 9.88 6.77
C VAL A 2 12.23 8.94 7.21
N GLY A 3 11.49 9.27 8.27
CA GLY A 3 10.34 8.47 8.74
C GLY A 3 9.29 8.22 7.66
N THR A 4 8.78 9.28 7.02
CA THR A 4 7.80 9.19 5.93
C THR A 4 8.26 8.31 4.76
N LEU A 5 9.55 8.40 4.38
CA LEU A 5 10.10 7.54 3.33
C LEU A 5 10.15 6.07 3.75
N VAL A 6 10.52 5.79 5.00
CA VAL A 6 10.55 4.42 5.55
C VAL A 6 9.15 3.83 5.62
N THR A 7 8.13 4.62 6.00
CA THR A 7 6.72 4.18 5.99
C THR A 7 6.24 3.78 4.59
N VAL A 8 6.53 4.59 3.56
CA VAL A 8 6.14 4.28 2.18
C VAL A 8 6.81 2.98 1.69
N VAL A 9 8.09 2.78 2.01
CA VAL A 9 8.82 1.55 1.66
C VAL A 9 8.22 0.34 2.41
N ALA A 10 7.90 0.49 3.69
CA ALA A 10 7.29 -0.55 4.50
C ALA A 10 5.94 -1.02 3.92
N GLU A 11 5.07 -0.09 3.53
CA GLU A 11 3.78 -0.41 2.93
C GLU A 11 3.93 -1.11 1.57
N ARG A 12 4.92 -0.72 0.77
CA ARG A 12 5.22 -1.39 -0.51
C ARG A 12 5.66 -2.84 -0.28
N ILE A 13 6.56 -3.07 0.67
CA ILE A 13 7.06 -4.42 0.99
C ILE A 13 5.95 -5.28 1.56
N HIS A 14 5.13 -4.75 2.47
CA HIS A 14 3.95 -5.43 2.98
C HIS A 14 3.01 -5.88 1.85
N LYS A 15 2.71 -5.01 0.88
CA LYS A 15 1.91 -5.35 -0.30
C LYS A 15 2.55 -6.47 -1.14
N LYS A 16 3.87 -6.44 -1.34
CA LYS A 16 4.59 -7.52 -2.06
C LYS A 16 4.45 -8.86 -1.32
N VAL A 17 4.64 -8.88 -0.01
CA VAL A 17 4.49 -10.11 0.81
C VAL A 17 3.09 -10.68 0.67
N VAL A 18 2.05 -9.85 0.86
CA VAL A 18 0.64 -10.27 0.69
C VAL A 18 0.39 -10.82 -0.71
N SER A 19 0.89 -10.14 -1.74
CA SER A 19 0.73 -10.58 -3.13
C SER A 19 1.45 -11.90 -3.43
N ILE A 20 2.57 -12.20 -2.78
CA ILE A 20 3.30 -13.45 -2.96
C ILE A 20 2.60 -14.57 -2.18
N ALA A 21 2.19 -14.30 -0.94
CA ALA A 21 1.52 -15.26 -0.06
C ALA A 21 0.19 -15.77 -0.63
N SER A 22 -0.52 -14.94 -1.40
CA SER A 22 -1.79 -15.30 -2.03
C SER A 22 -1.66 -16.25 -3.22
N LYS A 23 -0.46 -16.45 -3.78
CA LYS A 23 -0.25 -17.34 -4.92
C LYS A 23 -0.21 -18.82 -4.49
N GLU A 24 -0.86 -19.70 -5.25
CA GLU A 24 -0.85 -21.15 -4.99
C GLU A 24 0.57 -21.77 -4.96
N ILE A 25 1.51 -21.20 -5.71
CA ILE A 25 2.90 -21.65 -5.73
C ILE A 25 3.57 -21.44 -4.36
N ALA A 26 3.20 -20.40 -3.61
CA ALA A 26 3.74 -20.18 -2.26
C ALA A 26 3.29 -21.29 -1.28
N LEU A 27 2.08 -21.83 -1.46
CA LEU A 27 1.62 -23.04 -0.76
C LEU A 27 2.44 -24.26 -1.20
N ALA A 28 2.58 -24.49 -2.50
CA ALA A 28 3.31 -25.63 -3.05
C ALA A 28 4.79 -25.68 -2.61
N TRP A 29 5.41 -24.53 -2.37
CA TRP A 29 6.80 -24.42 -1.91
C TRP A 29 6.93 -24.39 -0.38
N GLY A 30 5.82 -24.41 0.36
CA GLY A 30 5.82 -24.39 1.82
C GLY A 30 6.19 -23.02 2.42
N TYR A 31 6.05 -21.94 1.67
CA TYR A 31 6.38 -20.59 2.13
C TYR A 31 5.24 -19.89 2.85
N LYS A 32 3.99 -20.33 2.66
CA LYS A 32 2.81 -19.62 3.18
C LYS A 32 2.96 -19.20 4.64
N LYS A 33 3.25 -20.14 5.54
CA LYS A 33 3.43 -19.84 6.97
C LYS A 33 4.56 -18.84 7.24
N LYS A 34 5.67 -18.92 6.49
CA LYS A 34 6.81 -18.01 6.63
C LYS A 34 6.43 -16.59 6.17
N LEU A 35 5.73 -16.48 5.05
CA LEU A 35 5.25 -15.21 4.51
C LEU A 35 4.15 -14.59 5.39
N ASP A 36 3.23 -15.40 5.94
CA ASP A 36 2.22 -14.94 6.89
C ASP A 36 2.87 -14.39 8.17
N THR A 37 3.93 -15.04 8.65
CA THR A 37 4.70 -14.56 9.82
C THR A 37 5.40 -13.25 9.50
N LEU A 38 6.04 -13.16 8.33
CA LEU A 38 6.68 -11.93 7.86
C LEU A 38 5.66 -10.79 7.71
N GLU A 39 4.50 -11.04 7.13
CA GLU A 39 3.41 -10.07 6.98
C GLU A 39 2.98 -9.54 8.35
N HIS A 40 2.75 -10.44 9.31
CA HIS A 40 2.34 -10.06 10.66
C HIS A 40 3.39 -9.18 11.34
N THR A 41 4.67 -9.53 11.28
CA THR A 41 5.76 -8.73 11.84
C THR A 41 5.85 -7.36 11.17
N LEU A 42 5.70 -7.31 9.83
CA LEU A 42 5.68 -6.06 9.07
C LEU A 42 4.52 -5.14 9.49
N LYS A 43 3.33 -5.68 9.76
CA LYS A 43 2.19 -4.90 10.27
C LYS A 43 2.50 -4.22 11.60
N ILE A 44 3.14 -4.95 12.52
CA ILE A 44 3.55 -4.39 13.82
C ILE A 44 4.55 -3.24 13.60
N ILE A 45 5.56 -3.44 12.74
CA ILE A 45 6.56 -2.40 12.44
C ILE A 45 5.91 -1.17 11.80
N CYS A 46 4.96 -1.37 10.88
CA CYS A 46 4.23 -0.26 10.25
C CYS A 46 3.42 0.54 11.28
N ALA A 47 2.80 -0.11 12.26
CA ALA A 47 2.10 0.57 13.35
C ALA A 47 3.08 1.45 14.16
N LYS A 48 4.23 0.91 14.55
CA LYS A 48 5.26 1.67 15.28
C LYS A 48 5.83 2.83 14.48
N LEU A 49 6.02 2.67 13.17
CA LEU A 49 6.46 3.76 12.28
C LEU A 49 5.47 4.93 12.30
N ARG A 50 4.16 4.68 12.30
CA ARG A 50 3.13 5.72 12.41
C ARG A 50 3.23 6.47 13.73
N ASP A 51 3.48 5.77 14.83
CA ASP A 51 3.68 6.38 16.13
C ASP A 51 4.94 7.28 16.16
N THR A 52 6.00 6.90 15.44
CA THR A 52 7.22 7.73 15.31
C THR A 52 7.04 9.01 14.50
N GLU A 53 6.08 9.06 13.57
CA GLU A 53 5.80 10.26 12.77
C GLU A 53 5.06 11.33 13.59
N ASN A 54 4.25 10.88 14.57
CA ASN A 54 3.53 11.74 15.50
C ASN A 54 4.42 12.30 16.62
N GLU A 55 5.44 11.55 17.04
CA GLU A 55 6.48 12.01 17.97
C GLU A 55 7.62 12.74 17.24
N LYS A 56 7.35 13.97 16.81
CA LYS A 56 8.33 14.80 16.10
C LYS A 56 9.59 15.07 16.94
N GLY A 57 10.66 14.34 16.64
CA GLY A 57 12.00 14.91 16.43
C GLY A 57 12.89 15.17 17.65
N LYS A 58 12.93 14.31 18.67
CA LYS A 58 13.88 14.49 19.80
C LYS A 58 14.75 13.29 20.19
N ASN A 59 14.56 12.10 19.62
CA ASN A 59 15.31 10.92 20.03
C ASN A 59 16.29 10.44 18.94
N HIS A 60 17.59 10.62 19.18
CA HIS A 60 18.67 10.14 18.31
C HIS A 60 18.60 8.61 18.09
N GLY A 61 18.19 7.85 19.11
CA GLY A 61 18.01 6.39 19.02
C GLY A 61 16.96 5.99 17.98
N VAL A 62 15.87 6.75 17.86
CA VAL A 62 14.83 6.52 16.84
C VAL A 62 15.38 6.76 15.43
N MET A 63 16.24 7.75 15.24
CA MET A 63 16.86 8.01 13.93
C MET A 63 17.82 6.89 13.51
N VAL A 64 18.61 6.37 14.45
CA VAL A 64 19.48 5.20 14.20
C VAL A 64 18.63 3.98 13.85
N TRP A 65 17.58 3.72 14.63
CA TRP A 65 16.66 2.62 14.39
C TRP A 65 15.99 2.72 13.00
N LEU A 66 15.48 3.89 12.59
CA LEU A 66 14.90 4.11 11.26
C LEU A 66 15.92 3.83 10.14
N THR A 67 17.19 4.16 10.37
CA THR A 67 18.26 3.92 9.38
C THR A 67 18.55 2.44 9.22
N LEU A 68 18.64 1.69 10.33
CA LEU A 68 18.82 0.24 10.32
C LEU A 68 17.61 -0.46 9.69
N LEU A 69 16.40 -0.03 10.08
CA LEU A 69 15.16 -0.59 9.56
C LEU A 69 15.05 -0.40 8.04
N LYS A 70 15.48 0.76 7.51
CA LYS A 70 15.56 1.00 6.06
C LYS A 70 16.48 -0.01 5.36
N HIS A 71 17.60 -0.40 5.98
CA HIS A 71 18.50 -1.40 5.42
C HIS A 71 17.82 -2.78 5.34
N VAL A 72 17.16 -3.20 6.42
CA VAL A 72 16.40 -4.46 6.47
C VAL A 72 15.29 -4.46 5.41
N PHE A 73 14.60 -3.33 5.22
CA PHE A 73 13.62 -3.20 4.13
C PHE A 73 14.24 -3.36 2.75
N GLY A 74 15.43 -2.82 2.50
CA GLY A 74 16.15 -3.03 1.23
C GLY A 74 16.41 -4.51 0.96
N GLU A 75 16.96 -5.23 1.95
CA GLU A 75 17.19 -6.66 1.84
C GLU A 75 15.90 -7.46 1.60
N ALA A 76 14.80 -7.05 2.23
CA ALA A 76 13.50 -7.66 2.04
C ALA A 76 12.95 -7.41 0.63
N ASP A 77 13.09 -6.19 0.09
CA ASP A 77 12.63 -5.85 -1.26
C ASP A 77 13.34 -6.69 -2.32
N ASP A 78 14.67 -6.79 -2.22
CA ASP A 78 15.51 -7.60 -3.11
C ASP A 78 15.14 -9.09 -3.05
N LEU A 79 14.95 -9.63 -1.83
CA LEU A 79 14.55 -11.03 -1.64
C LEU A 79 13.16 -11.31 -2.23
N LEU A 80 12.18 -10.43 -2.00
CA LEU A 80 10.81 -10.62 -2.49
C LEU A 80 10.76 -10.55 -4.02
N ASP A 81 11.58 -9.70 -4.65
CA ASP A 81 11.72 -9.66 -6.11
C ASP A 81 12.33 -10.96 -6.66
N GLU A 82 13.33 -11.52 -5.98
CA GLU A 82 13.91 -12.81 -6.36
C GLU A 82 12.91 -13.97 -6.20
N VAL A 83 12.14 -14.00 -5.10
CA VAL A 83 11.06 -14.98 -4.91
C VAL A 83 10.02 -14.85 -6.01
N HIS A 84 9.59 -13.62 -6.32
CA HIS A 84 8.61 -13.36 -7.36
C HIS A 84 9.11 -13.82 -8.74
N TYR A 85 10.37 -13.53 -9.06
CA TYR A 85 11.03 -13.96 -10.28
C TYR A 85 11.07 -15.49 -10.40
N GLU A 86 11.48 -16.22 -9.37
CA GLU A 86 11.51 -17.69 -9.42
C GLU A 86 10.11 -18.30 -9.55
N MET A 87 9.09 -17.68 -8.96
CA MET A 87 7.69 -18.12 -9.14
C MET A 87 7.23 -17.94 -10.60
N LEU A 88 7.49 -16.77 -11.20
CA LEU A 88 7.20 -16.49 -12.60
C LEU A 88 7.95 -17.47 -13.52
N ARG A 89 9.24 -17.66 -13.28
CA ARG A 89 10.08 -18.59 -14.03
C ARG A 89 9.52 -20.01 -13.96
N HIS A 90 9.05 -20.45 -12.79
CA HIS A 90 8.40 -21.74 -12.65
C HIS A 90 7.11 -21.84 -13.47
N GLU A 91 6.25 -20.81 -13.48
CA GLU A 91 5.04 -20.78 -14.29
C GLU A 91 5.32 -20.83 -15.79
N VAL A 92 6.36 -20.14 -16.27
CA VAL A 92 6.73 -20.15 -17.69
C VAL A 92 7.25 -21.52 -18.09
N VAL A 93 8.17 -22.10 -17.30
CA VAL A 93 8.72 -23.43 -17.58
C VAL A 93 7.63 -24.50 -17.57
N THR A 94 6.69 -24.45 -16.62
CA THR A 94 5.59 -25.44 -16.62
C THR A 94 4.66 -25.27 -17.82
N ARG A 95 4.35 -24.04 -18.25
CA ARG A 95 3.51 -23.76 -19.44
C ARG A 95 4.13 -24.24 -20.76
N ASP A 96 5.44 -24.10 -20.93
CA ASP A 96 6.13 -24.56 -22.14
C ASP A 96 6.24 -26.09 -22.19
N VAL A 97 6.43 -26.75 -21.04
CA VAL A 97 6.49 -28.22 -20.96
C VAL A 97 5.13 -28.87 -21.24
N THR A 98 4.00 -28.23 -20.89
CA THR A 98 2.66 -28.76 -21.23
C THR A 98 2.39 -28.82 -22.75
N ARG A 99 3.15 -28.08 -23.57
CA ARG A 99 3.02 -28.09 -25.03
C ARG A 99 3.85 -29.18 -25.71
N MET A 100 4.80 -29.79 -25.00
CA MET A 100 5.70 -30.80 -25.53
C MET A 100 5.98 -31.88 -24.47
N ILE A 101 5.11 -32.90 -24.49
CA ILE A 101 5.28 -34.20 -23.83
C ILE A 101 5.02 -34.22 -22.30
N SER A 102 4.03 -35.01 -21.93
CA SER A 102 3.65 -35.42 -20.58
C SER A 102 4.74 -36.25 -19.88
N PHE A 103 5.76 -35.57 -19.35
CA PHE A 103 6.60 -36.13 -18.29
C PHE A 103 6.36 -35.37 -17.00
N LYS A 104 5.85 -36.08 -15.98
CA LYS A 104 5.83 -35.64 -14.58
C LYS A 104 7.28 -35.42 -14.14
N SER A 105 7.85 -34.25 -14.42
CA SER A 105 9.22 -33.92 -14.03
C SER A 105 9.25 -33.59 -12.55
N LEU A 106 9.92 -34.45 -11.78
CA LEU A 106 10.36 -34.11 -10.43
C LEU A 106 11.20 -32.82 -10.50
N PRO A 107 11.06 -31.88 -9.55
CA PRO A 107 11.91 -30.69 -9.52
C PRO A 107 13.38 -31.12 -9.53
N SER A 108 14.20 -30.52 -10.39
CA SER A 108 15.63 -30.82 -10.38
C SER A 108 16.22 -30.51 -9.00
N LEU A 109 17.27 -31.25 -8.58
CA LEU A 109 17.97 -30.99 -7.32
C LEU A 109 18.42 -29.53 -7.20
N LYS A 110 18.78 -28.89 -8.33
CA LYS A 110 19.11 -27.46 -8.39
C LYS A 110 17.90 -26.57 -8.05
N THR A 111 16.74 -26.85 -8.63
CA THR A 111 15.47 -26.13 -8.35
C THR A 111 15.07 -26.28 -6.88
N PHE A 112 15.21 -27.48 -6.32
CA PHE A 112 14.91 -27.72 -4.91
C PHE A 112 15.85 -26.95 -3.98
N SER A 113 17.16 -26.91 -4.28
CA SER A 113 18.14 -26.14 -3.51
C SER A 113 17.86 -24.64 -3.54
N ILE A 114 17.49 -24.08 -4.71
CA ILE A 114 17.10 -22.66 -4.83
C ILE A 114 15.87 -22.38 -3.96
N ARG A 115 14.82 -23.21 -4.06
CA ARG A 115 13.61 -23.06 -3.23
C ARG A 115 13.92 -23.16 -1.73
N ARG A 116 14.73 -24.11 -1.29
CA ARG A 116 15.10 -24.15 0.13
C ARG A 116 15.91 -22.93 0.56
N GLY A 117 16.86 -22.49 -0.27
CA GLY A 117 17.66 -21.29 -0.02
C GLY A 117 16.80 -20.03 0.15
N LEU A 118 15.84 -19.79 -0.75
CA LEU A 118 14.88 -18.69 -0.63
C LEU A 118 14.03 -18.81 0.64
N GLY A 119 13.56 -20.02 0.96
CA GLY A 119 12.77 -20.27 2.16
C GLY A 119 13.53 -19.95 3.45
N HIS A 120 14.83 -20.22 3.52
CA HIS A 120 15.67 -19.84 4.67
C HIS A 120 15.95 -18.34 4.72
N ARG A 121 16.09 -17.69 3.57
CA ARG A 121 16.26 -16.22 3.51
C ARG A 121 15.00 -15.50 3.97
N ILE A 122 13.80 -16.04 3.69
CA ILE A 122 12.54 -15.51 4.22
C ILE A 122 12.51 -15.61 5.76
N GLU A 123 12.99 -16.72 6.34
CA GLU A 123 13.12 -16.82 7.80
C GLU A 123 14.10 -15.78 8.35
N ASN A 124 15.30 -15.71 7.77
CA ASN A 124 16.33 -14.77 8.20
C ASN A 124 15.86 -13.30 8.15
N ILE A 125 15.13 -12.89 7.10
CA ILE A 125 14.60 -11.52 7.04
C ILE A 125 13.49 -11.29 8.07
N THR A 126 12.69 -12.32 8.35
CA THR A 126 11.66 -12.28 9.38
C THR A 126 12.30 -12.08 10.76
N ASP A 127 13.38 -12.80 11.06
CA ASP A 127 14.14 -12.68 12.31
C ASP A 127 14.75 -11.28 12.46
N LYS A 128 15.34 -10.71 11.39
CA LYS A 128 15.81 -9.31 11.38
C LYS A 128 14.70 -8.31 11.70
N PHE A 129 13.50 -8.52 11.16
CA PHE A 129 12.36 -7.66 11.50
C PHE A 129 11.90 -7.85 12.96
N PHE A 130 11.97 -9.06 13.51
CA PHE A 130 11.74 -9.28 14.95
C PHE A 130 12.77 -8.52 15.80
N GLU A 131 14.05 -8.55 15.45
CA GLU A 131 15.08 -7.77 16.14
C GLU A 131 14.80 -6.27 16.06
N MET A 132 14.39 -5.76 14.89
CA MET A 132 14.00 -4.35 14.74
C MET A 132 12.76 -4.00 15.59
N ASN A 133 11.83 -4.92 15.73
CA ASN A 133 10.66 -4.74 16.59
C ASN A 133 11.05 -4.66 18.07
N GLU A 134 11.98 -5.50 18.52
CA GLU A 134 12.52 -5.48 19.88
C GLU A 134 13.32 -4.20 20.16
N HIS A 135 14.15 -3.76 19.20
CA HIS A 135 14.84 -2.47 19.29
C HIS A 135 13.86 -1.30 19.44
N ALA A 136 12.75 -1.33 18.71
CA ALA A 136 11.71 -0.33 18.83
C ALA A 136 11.04 -0.36 20.22
N ASN A 137 10.76 -1.55 20.78
CA ASN A 137 10.24 -1.69 22.15
C ASN A 137 11.17 -1.04 23.18
N ASN A 138 12.49 -1.30 23.06
CA ASN A 138 13.51 -0.74 23.96
C ASN A 138 13.63 0.79 23.86
N LEU A 139 13.25 1.36 22.71
CA LEU A 139 13.18 2.81 22.50
C LEU A 139 11.87 3.44 23.03
N GLY A 140 10.97 2.64 23.61
CA GLY A 140 9.68 3.09 24.10
C GLY A 140 8.61 3.23 23.01
N LEU A 141 8.90 2.77 21.78
CA LEU A 141 7.94 2.74 20.67
C LEU A 141 6.97 1.58 20.90
N GLN A 142 5.96 1.82 21.74
CA GLN A 142 4.92 0.85 21.99
C GLN A 142 3.81 0.97 20.97
N ASN A 143 3.23 -0.18 20.60
CA ASN A 143 1.95 -0.21 19.91
C ASN A 143 0.92 0.39 20.86
N ARG A 144 0.63 1.69 20.74
CA ARG A 144 -0.58 2.19 21.41
C ARG A 144 -1.73 1.40 20.79
N HIS A 145 -2.53 0.76 21.64
CA HIS A 145 -3.77 0.16 21.18
C HIS A 145 -4.45 1.19 20.29
N PRO A 146 -4.95 0.83 19.10
CA PRO A 146 -5.87 1.69 18.42
C PRO A 146 -7.05 1.80 19.38
N LEU A 147 -7.11 2.87 20.17
CA LEU A 147 -8.40 3.48 20.44
C LEU A 147 -9.00 3.57 19.05
N VAL A 148 -10.16 2.94 18.87
CA VAL A 148 -10.89 2.89 17.60
C VAL A 148 -11.15 4.33 17.16
N GLN A 149 -10.15 4.94 16.56
CA GLN A 149 -10.28 5.94 15.55
C GLN A 149 -10.18 5.09 14.30
N ASP A 150 -11.37 4.60 13.95
CA ASP A 150 -11.73 4.37 12.57
C ASP A 150 -10.97 5.40 11.74
N GLY A 151 -10.02 4.90 10.99
CA GLY A 151 -9.34 5.69 9.98
C GLY A 151 -10.40 6.00 8.96
N LEU A 152 -11.22 7.02 9.24
CA LEU A 152 -11.56 7.99 8.25
C LEU A 152 -10.23 8.26 7.56
N TYR A 153 -10.10 7.71 6.37
CA TYR A 153 -9.46 8.42 5.29
C TYR A 153 -9.63 9.91 5.59
N GLN A 154 -8.58 10.71 5.48
CA GLN A 154 -8.82 12.10 5.13
C GLN A 154 -9.42 12.10 3.71
N GLU A 155 -10.62 11.55 3.56
CA GLU A 155 -11.63 12.16 2.75
C GLU A 155 -11.74 13.58 3.27
N THR A 156 -11.75 14.53 2.33
CA THR A 156 -12.20 15.88 2.62
C THR A 156 -13.72 15.76 2.72
N ASP A 157 -14.23 15.07 3.74
CA ASP A 157 -15.66 15.04 4.00
C ASP A 157 -15.95 16.29 4.84
N SER A 158 -16.16 17.41 4.15
CA SER A 158 -16.75 18.56 4.80
C SER A 158 -18.18 18.18 5.12
N TYR A 159 -18.49 18.12 6.42
CA TYR A 159 -19.85 18.34 6.92
C TYR A 159 -20.53 19.38 6.01
N LEU A 160 -21.67 19.00 5.46
CA LEU A 160 -22.56 19.84 4.64
C LEU A 160 -23.04 21.04 5.47
N ASP A 161 -22.16 22.01 5.66
CA ASP A 161 -22.55 23.39 5.74
C ASP A 161 -22.41 23.93 4.31
N GLU A 162 -23.46 24.57 3.82
CA GLU A 162 -23.64 24.96 2.43
C GLU A 162 -22.68 26.13 2.11
N PHE A 163 -21.38 25.83 1.96
CA PHE A 163 -20.37 26.84 1.71
C PHE A 163 -20.51 27.35 0.27
N LYS A 164 -20.94 28.61 0.13
CA LYS A 164 -20.99 29.30 -1.16
C LYS A 164 -19.57 29.66 -1.60
N ILE A 165 -19.11 29.04 -2.70
CA ILE A 165 -17.90 29.47 -3.40
C ILE A 165 -18.21 30.80 -4.10
N VAL A 166 -17.42 31.84 -3.85
CA VAL A 166 -17.61 33.17 -4.44
C VAL A 166 -16.46 33.48 -5.40
N GLY A 167 -16.78 34.00 -6.59
CA GLY A 167 -15.77 34.51 -7.54
C GLY A 167 -15.07 33.44 -8.39
N ARG A 168 -15.57 32.20 -8.38
CA ARG A 168 -15.07 31.09 -9.22
C ARG A 168 -16.10 30.51 -10.18
N ASP A 169 -17.19 31.26 -10.43
CA ASP A 169 -18.27 30.83 -11.30
C ASP A 169 -17.76 30.49 -12.72
N SER A 170 -16.73 31.21 -13.19
CA SER A 170 -16.08 30.95 -14.48
C SER A 170 -15.26 29.66 -14.50
N ASP A 171 -14.51 29.37 -13.43
CA ASP A 171 -13.74 28.13 -13.29
C ASP A 171 -14.68 26.90 -13.21
N GLU A 172 -15.79 27.02 -12.48
CA GLU A 172 -16.81 25.98 -12.33
C GLU A 172 -17.48 25.66 -13.68
N LEU A 173 -17.94 26.67 -14.42
CA LEU A 173 -18.53 26.51 -15.75
C LEU A 173 -17.54 25.88 -16.73
N HIS A 174 -16.26 26.25 -16.65
CA HIS A 174 -15.22 25.69 -17.51
C HIS A 174 -14.99 24.20 -17.22
N ILE A 175 -14.99 23.78 -15.95
CA ILE A 175 -14.90 22.38 -15.55
C ILE A 175 -16.10 21.59 -16.07
N ILE A 176 -17.33 22.11 -15.86
CA ILE A 176 -18.56 21.47 -16.35
C ILE A 176 -18.51 21.31 -17.86
N GLN A 177 -18.06 22.32 -18.59
CA GLN A 177 -17.91 22.25 -20.04
C GLN A 177 -16.92 21.13 -20.46
N LEU A 178 -15.72 21.09 -19.87
CA LEU A 178 -14.71 20.07 -20.18
C LEU A 178 -15.19 18.64 -19.87
N LEU A 179 -15.99 18.47 -18.80
CA LEU A 179 -16.58 17.19 -18.45
C LEU A 179 -17.73 16.80 -19.40
N THR A 180 -18.49 17.78 -19.91
CA THR A 180 -19.69 17.55 -20.73
C THR A 180 -19.40 17.46 -22.23
N GLU A 181 -18.28 18.00 -22.71
CA GLU A 181 -17.91 17.99 -24.13
C GLU A 181 -17.73 16.55 -24.65
N SER A 182 -18.70 16.00 -25.37
CA SER A 182 -18.63 14.62 -25.88
C SER A 182 -17.69 14.53 -27.10
N ARG A 183 -16.62 13.73 -26.98
CA ARG A 183 -15.81 13.24 -28.11
C ARG A 183 -16.02 11.74 -28.17
N LYS A 184 -16.45 11.25 -29.33
CA LYS A 184 -17.02 9.90 -29.51
C LYS A 184 -16.04 8.74 -29.28
N GLU A 185 -14.77 9.01 -28.97
CA GLU A 185 -13.67 8.03 -29.08
C GLU A 185 -12.79 7.86 -27.82
N GLU A 186 -13.04 8.57 -26.71
CA GLU A 186 -12.21 8.47 -25.50
C GLU A 186 -12.92 7.74 -24.35
N LYS A 187 -12.31 6.62 -23.87
CA LYS A 187 -12.84 5.79 -22.76
C LYS A 187 -12.57 6.37 -21.36
N ILE A 188 -11.59 7.25 -21.19
CA ILE A 188 -11.17 7.81 -19.89
C ILE A 188 -10.78 9.27 -20.09
N ARG A 189 -11.25 10.16 -19.20
CA ARG A 189 -10.89 11.57 -19.17
C ARG A 189 -10.23 11.93 -17.85
N ILE A 190 -9.19 12.75 -17.90
CA ILE A 190 -8.42 13.21 -16.74
C ILE A 190 -8.36 14.72 -16.79
N LEU A 191 -8.80 15.39 -15.72
CA LEU A 191 -8.77 16.85 -15.58
C LEU A 191 -7.94 17.25 -14.34
N PRO A 192 -6.67 17.65 -14.51
CA PRO A 192 -5.83 18.05 -13.38
C PRO A 192 -6.14 19.49 -12.92
N ILE A 193 -6.37 19.69 -11.62
CA ILE A 193 -6.49 21.02 -10.98
C ILE A 193 -5.18 21.32 -10.24
N VAL A 194 -4.41 22.31 -10.71
CA VAL A 194 -3.08 22.66 -10.18
C VAL A 194 -3.00 24.08 -9.65
N GLY A 195 -2.12 24.33 -8.68
CA GLY A 195 -1.94 25.64 -8.05
C GLY A 195 -1.35 25.54 -6.64
N MET A 196 -0.97 26.68 -6.08
CA MET A 196 -0.35 26.77 -4.75
C MET A 196 -1.25 26.21 -3.63
N GLY A 197 -0.66 25.86 -2.48
CA GLY A 197 -1.42 25.43 -1.29
C GLY A 197 -2.39 26.51 -0.81
N GLY A 198 -3.54 26.11 -0.26
CA GLY A 198 -4.53 27.03 0.29
C GLY A 198 -5.42 27.77 -0.73
N ILE A 199 -5.18 27.64 -2.04
CA ILE A 199 -5.95 28.37 -3.07
C ILE A 199 -7.34 27.79 -3.34
N GLY A 200 -7.83 26.81 -2.58
CA GLY A 200 -9.18 26.24 -2.74
C GLY A 200 -9.37 25.30 -3.93
N LYS A 201 -8.33 24.54 -4.34
CA LYS A 201 -8.43 23.55 -5.44
C LYS A 201 -9.41 22.42 -5.13
N THR A 202 -9.32 21.88 -3.92
CA THR A 202 -10.20 20.79 -3.45
C THR A 202 -11.65 21.25 -3.41
N THR A 203 -11.88 22.45 -2.87
CA THR A 203 -13.20 23.10 -2.82
C THR A 203 -13.83 23.27 -4.21
N LEU A 204 -13.02 23.65 -5.22
CA LEU A 204 -13.51 23.76 -6.60
C LEU A 204 -13.84 22.39 -7.22
N ALA A 205 -13.03 21.36 -6.95
CA ALA A 205 -13.25 20.02 -7.48
C ALA A 205 -14.57 19.39 -6.98
N GLU A 206 -14.94 19.68 -5.74
CA GLU A 206 -16.19 19.22 -5.12
C GLU A 206 -17.42 19.90 -5.73
N SER A 207 -17.35 21.21 -6.01
CA SER A 207 -18.49 21.94 -6.61
C SER A 207 -18.83 21.53 -8.05
N GLY A 208 -17.83 21.14 -8.85
CA GLY A 208 -18.02 20.78 -10.26
C GLY A 208 -18.62 19.39 -10.49
N LEU A 209 -18.85 18.61 -9.43
CA LEU A 209 -19.53 17.32 -9.51
C LEU A 209 -21.05 17.55 -9.53
N PRO A 210 -21.79 17.06 -10.54
CA PRO A 210 -23.25 17.16 -10.54
C PRO A 210 -23.82 16.35 -9.37
N THR A 211 -24.15 17.04 -8.28
CA THR A 211 -24.85 16.45 -7.14
C THR A 211 -26.23 16.00 -7.59
N ARG A 212 -26.52 14.72 -7.41
CA ARG A 212 -27.84 14.15 -7.63
C ARG A 212 -28.78 14.75 -6.59
N ARG A 213 -29.48 15.84 -6.95
CA ARG A 213 -30.57 16.38 -6.14
C ARG A 213 -31.64 15.30 -6.01
N VAL A 214 -31.72 14.71 -4.82
CA VAL A 214 -32.90 13.95 -4.40
C VAL A 214 -33.80 14.98 -3.75
N ASP A 215 -34.79 15.46 -4.50
CA ASP A 215 -35.84 16.29 -3.93
C ASP A 215 -36.62 15.45 -2.91
N PRO A 216 -36.82 15.93 -1.67
CA PRO A 216 -37.69 15.25 -0.72
C PRO A 216 -39.14 15.36 -1.20
N ASP A 217 -39.78 14.20 -1.33
CA ASP A 217 -41.21 14.06 -1.66
C ASP A 217 -42.07 14.80 -0.62
N PRO A 218 -42.93 15.76 -1.01
CA PRO A 218 -43.74 16.56 -0.09
C PRO A 218 -44.90 15.79 0.57
N ALA A 219 -45.00 14.46 0.44
CA ALA A 219 -46.17 13.69 0.83
C ALA A 219 -46.12 12.96 2.19
N SER A 220 -45.12 13.17 3.05
CA SER A 220 -45.00 12.44 4.34
C SER A 220 -45.13 13.29 5.61
N LEU A 221 -46.05 14.27 5.61
CA LEU A 221 -46.55 14.90 6.84
C LEU A 221 -48.08 15.02 6.79
N THR A 222 -48.75 13.93 7.15
CA THR A 222 -50.06 13.94 7.84
C THR A 222 -50.20 12.68 8.68
#